data_AF-A0A076HHK7-F1
#
_entry.id   AF-A0A076HHK7-F1
#
_cell.length_a   1.000
_cell.length_b   1.000
_cell.length_c   1.000
_cell.angle_alpha   90.00
_cell.angle_beta   90.00
_cell.angle_gamma   90.00
#
_symmetry.space_group_name_H-M   'P 1'
#
loop_
_entity.id
_entity.type
_entity.pdbx_description
1 polymer ?
#
loop_
_entity_poly.entity_id
_entity_poly.type
_entity_poly.pdbx_seq_one_letter_code
_entity_poly.pdbx_strand_id
1 'polypeptide(L)' 'MAKLAEIRLKQVPQLNTANSSPLIRKHKEVLNWMMRTLSLDTYGLTWLQFIKGFACGGLAVWLLTR' A
#
# COMPACT_ATOMS: atom_id res chain seq x y z
N MET A 1 -17.81 -29.53 6.26
CA MET A 1 -17.59 -28.07 6.13
C MET A 1 -16.69 -27.75 4.93
N ALA A 2 -17.06 -28.19 3.72
CA ALA A 2 -16.19 -28.10 2.52
C ALA A 2 -16.49 -26.88 1.61
N LYS A 3 -17.50 -26.08 1.94
CA LYS A 3 -18.04 -25.03 1.04
C LYS A 3 -17.54 -23.60 1.34
N LEU A 4 -16.77 -23.40 2.41
CA LEU A 4 -16.17 -22.09 2.74
C LEU A 4 -14.74 -21.91 2.18
N ALA A 5 -14.07 -22.99 1.77
CA ALA A 5 -12.72 -22.92 1.19
C ALA A 5 -12.71 -22.37 -0.25
N GLU A 6 -13.86 -22.38 -0.93
CA GLU A 6 -14.06 -21.79 -2.27
C GLU A 6 -14.51 -20.33 -2.24
N ILE A 7 -14.68 -19.74 -1.05
CA ILE A 7 -14.82 -18.29 -0.97
C ILE A 7 -13.45 -17.74 -1.31
N ARG A 8 -13.27 -17.30 -2.56
CA ARG A 8 -12.12 -16.49 -2.96
C ARG A 8 -11.94 -15.46 -1.86
N LEU A 9 -10.85 -15.58 -1.09
CA LEU A 9 -10.45 -14.61 -0.08
C LEU A 9 -10.79 -13.24 -0.64
N LYS A 10 -11.70 -12.52 0.03
CA LYS A 10 -12.26 -11.25 -0.41
C LYS A 10 -11.09 -10.42 -0.95
N GLN A 11 -10.98 -10.31 -2.27
CA GLN A 11 -9.81 -9.68 -2.89
C GLN A 11 -9.68 -8.30 -2.26
N VAL A 12 -8.48 -7.97 -1.78
CA VAL A 12 -8.18 -6.69 -1.15
C VAL A 12 -8.74 -5.60 -2.06
N PRO A 13 -9.70 -4.77 -1.58
CA PRO A 13 -10.30 -3.74 -2.40
C PRO A 13 -9.19 -2.86 -2.99
N GLN A 14 -9.02 -2.94 -4.31
CA GLN A 14 -8.00 -2.14 -4.99
C GLN A 14 -8.38 -0.65 -4.94
N LEU A 15 -7.37 0.21 -4.92
CA LEU A 15 -7.60 1.64 -4.90
C LEU A 15 -8.23 2.10 -6.21
N ASN A 16 -9.36 2.79 -6.10
CA ASN A 16 -10.07 3.35 -7.26
C ASN A 16 -9.26 4.51 -7.87
N THR A 17 -8.96 4.40 -9.16
CA THR A 17 -8.20 5.36 -9.97
C THR A 17 -9.09 6.33 -10.76
N ALA A 18 -10.41 6.11 -10.81
CA ALA A 18 -11.34 6.98 -11.52
C ALA A 18 -11.34 8.40 -10.92
N ASN A 19 -11.46 9.42 -11.77
CA ASN A 19 -11.49 10.85 -11.41
C ASN A 19 -10.29 11.37 -10.61
N SER A 20 -9.19 10.61 -10.54
CA SER A 20 -7.97 11.04 -9.83
C SER A 20 -7.08 11.88 -10.75
N SER A 21 -6.51 12.97 -10.21
CA SER A 21 -5.45 13.73 -10.88
C SER A 21 -4.32 12.80 -11.37
N PRO A 22 -3.65 13.08 -12.51
CA PRO A 22 -2.69 12.16 -13.13
C PRO A 22 -1.60 11.65 -12.17
N LEU A 23 -1.10 12.49 -11.25
CA LEU A 23 -0.11 12.11 -10.24
C LEU A 23 -0.69 11.09 -9.23
N ILE A 24 -1.88 11.36 -8.72
CA ILE A 24 -2.58 10.50 -7.75
C ILE A 24 -2.96 9.18 -8.41
N ARG A 25 -3.37 9.23 -9.68
CA ARG A 25 -3.66 8.03 -10.48
C ARG A 25 -2.44 7.12 -10.58
N LYS A 26 -1.27 7.66 -10.93
CA LYS A 26 -0.02 6.89 -11.02
C LYS A 26 0.40 6.31 -9.68
N HIS A 27 0.28 7.08 -8.59
CA HIS A 27 0.55 6.57 -7.25
C HIS A 27 -0.35 5.38 -6.88
N LYS A 28 -1.66 5.49 -7.15
CA LYS A 28 -2.63 4.41 -6.93
C LYS A 28 -2.37 3.20 -7.82
N GLU A 29 -1.96 3.39 -9.08
CA GLU A 29 -1.57 2.30 -9.99
C GLU A 29 -0.38 1.52 -9.44
N VAL A 30 0.67 2.21 -8.96
CA VAL A 30 1.83 1.56 -8.33
C VAL A 30 1.40 0.79 -7.08
N LEU A 31 0.55 1.38 -6.23
CA LEU A 31 0.08 0.71 -5.03
C LEU A 31 -0.77 -0.53 -5.34
N ASN A 32 -1.64 -0.43 -6.36
CA ASN A 32 -2.43 -1.56 -6.86
C ASN A 32 -1.55 -2.67 -7.43
N TRP A 33 -0.45 -2.30 -8.09
CA TRP A 33 0.54 -3.25 -8.57
C TRP A 33 1.26 -3.93 -7.40
N MET A 34 1.73 -3.18 -6.40
CA MET A 34 2.37 -3.74 -5.21
C MET A 34 1.44 -4.67 -4.43
N MET A 35 0.17 -4.30 -4.27
CA MET A 35 -0.84 -5.17 -3.63
C MET A 35 -0.99 -6.50 -4.38
N ARG A 36 -0.96 -6.49 -5.72
CA ARG A 36 -1.07 -7.73 -6.52
C ARG A 36 0.21 -8.57 -6.48
N THR A 37 1.38 -7.95 -6.64
CA THR A 37 2.66 -8.66 -6.74
C THR A 37 3.10 -9.24 -5.40
N LEU A 38 2.91 -8.47 -4.31
CA LEU A 38 3.38 -8.85 -2.99
C LEU A 38 2.28 -9.47 -2.12
N SER A 39 1.07 -9.66 -2.68
CA SER A 39 -0.14 -10.07 -1.94
C SER A 39 -0.34 -9.26 -0.66
N LEU A 40 0.02 -7.97 -0.71
CA LEU A 40 -0.05 -7.08 0.45
C LEU A 40 -1.51 -6.71 0.71
N ASP A 41 -2.02 -7.16 1.85
CA ASP A 41 -3.26 -6.64 2.41
C ASP A 41 -3.14 -5.17 2.83
N THR A 42 -4.27 -4.52 3.11
CA THR A 42 -4.34 -3.14 3.60
C THR A 42 -3.44 -2.90 4.82
N TYR A 43 -3.28 -3.91 5.67
CA TYR A 43 -2.39 -3.87 6.82
C TYR A 43 -0.90 -3.81 6.41
N GLY A 44 -0.50 -4.60 5.41
CA GLY A 44 0.84 -4.57 4.84
C GLY A 44 1.18 -3.21 4.21
N LEU A 45 0.22 -2.59 3.52
CA LEU A 45 0.38 -1.23 3.00
C LEU A 45 0.56 -0.18 4.10
N THR A 46 -0.12 -0.36 5.23
CA THR A 46 -0.01 0.56 6.38
C THR A 46 1.40 0.48 6.98
N TRP A 47 1.94 -0.73 7.14
CA TRP A 47 3.34 -0.92 7.56
C TRP A 47 4.33 -0.31 6.57
N LEU A 48 4.10 -0.47 5.27
CA LEU A 48 4.98 0.10 4.24
C LEU A 48 4.98 1.64 4.30
N GLN A 49 3.81 2.24 4.52
CA GLN A 49 3.67 3.69 4.71
C GLN A 49 4.32 4.15 6.02
N PHE A 50 4.20 3.38 7.10
CA PHE A 50 4.86 3.65 8.38
C PHE A 50 6.39 3.64 8.24
N ILE A 51 6.97 2.60 7.62
CA ILE A 51 8.42 2.49 7.39
C ILE A 51 8.91 3.67 6.56
N LYS A 52 8.18 4.07 5.51
CA LYS A 52 8.51 5.24 4.71
C LYS A 52 8.56 6.52 5.56
N GLY A 53 7.55 6.73 6.40
CA GLY A 53 7.48 7.88 7.30
C GLY A 53 8.61 7.88 8.34
N PHE A 54 8.89 6.72 8.95
CA PHE A 54 9.95 6.54 9.92
C PHE A 54 11.33 6.80 9.32
N ALA A 55 11.60 6.28 8.11
CA ALA A 55 12.84 6.53 7.40
C ALA A 55 13.03 8.02 7.05
N CYS A 56 11.98 8.69 6.55
CA CYS A 56 12.03 10.14 6.32
C CYS A 56 12.26 10.93 7.61
N GLY A 57 11.60 10.56 8.70
CA GLY A 57 11.79 11.20 10.01
C GLY A 57 13.21 11.01 10.55
N GLY A 58 13.74 9.79 10.49
CA GLY A 58 15.11 9.49 10.87
C GLY A 58 16.13 10.27 10.04
N LEU A 59 15.93 10.36 8.72
CA LEU A 59 16.77 11.17 7.84
C LEU A 59 16.70 12.66 8.17
N ALA A 60 15.51 13.19 8.46
CA ALA A 60 15.34 14.59 8.84
C ALA A 60 16.06 14.90 10.15
N VAL A 61 15.90 14.06 11.18
CA VAL A 61 16.62 14.21 12.45
C VAL A 61 18.13 14.14 12.22
N TRP A 62 18.60 13.15 11.47
CA TRP A 62 20.02 13.00 11.15
C TRP A 62 20.61 14.24 10.48
N LEU A 63 19.91 14.81 9.49
CA LEU A 63 20.31 16.04 8.81
C LEU A 63 20.32 17.26 9.74
N LEU A 64 19.40 17.33 10.71
CA LEU A 64 19.32 18.45 11.67
C LEU A 64 20.37 18.36 12.78
N THR A 65 20.82 17.15 13.11
CA THR A 65 21.84 16.90 14.15
C THR A 65 23.27 16.92 13.62
N ARG A 66 23.47 17.15 12.32
CA ARG A 66 24.78 17.25 11.65
C ARG A 66 25.16 18.70 11.40
#